data_AF-A0A522XCH6-F1
#
_entry.id   AF-A0A522XCH6-F1
#
_cell.length_a   1.000
_cell.length_b   1.000
_cell.length_c   1.000
_cell.angle_alpha   90.00
_cell.angle_beta   90.00
_cell.angle_gamma   90.00
#
_symmetry.space_group_name_H-M   'P 1'
#
loop_
_entity.id
_entity.type
_entity.pdbx_description
1 polymer ?
#
loop_
_entity_poly.entity_id
_entity_poly.type
_entity_poly.pdbx_seq_one_letter_code
_entity_poly.pdbx_strand_id
1 'polypeptide(L)'
;MVNILKKYWNVLLWLGLFLSVAGLTSGAVAGVWTPIPASLIVAGVIILGIWLIYLGAFQRGFWARRSTEAGTNAIFATAAVLLILVLMNFLAVRAGVRFDVTETQRFTLAPQTQTLIRNLEEPVKVWVFSSQPNERTVELLDNYRRIAPDRFDYELVNPQANPGLVQTFDVTSVGDVFLEMGQQRQYVTTLDLEPLAEAQLTRSLAQLQGGDRLTVYMLQGHGEPAVLADGEESISRAVRALEENAAVVNSLNLIEQGRVPEDADLVAIIGPTSRLFEPELEALDDYLGEGGSVFVLVDPNTDPGLEDWLADWGIRLDERIAIDPDRWVQGFGPAAPLVLDYGTHPITEDFGRNYTIFPVARPMEYDTVEGVEMTPLLFTSDASWAEATLEEGPDWQFNAESDRPGPLVLGVAARRELSEVDESAEVTEPAEPEDEPETEEPQENEPEASEGVEETAEDVETPAETPEETPEETAEDVDTPEDVDTPEDVETPAETP
;
A
#
# COMPACT_ATOMS: atom_id res chain seq x y z
N MET A 1 -59.69 -17.56 29.43
CA MET A 1 -58.87 -16.76 28.47
C MET A 1 -59.57 -16.47 27.14
N VAL A 2 -59.89 -17.47 26.29
CA VAL A 2 -60.32 -17.25 24.88
C VAL A 2 -61.37 -16.13 24.64
N ASN A 3 -62.44 -16.05 25.45
CA ASN A 3 -63.47 -15.02 25.28
C ASN A 3 -62.99 -13.59 25.63
N ILE A 4 -61.90 -13.43 26.38
CA ILE A 4 -61.30 -12.13 26.69
C ILE A 4 -60.51 -11.63 25.47
N LEU A 5 -59.69 -12.49 24.84
CA LEU A 5 -58.98 -12.14 23.60
C LEU A 5 -59.94 -11.68 22.49
N LYS A 6 -61.09 -12.36 22.33
CA LYS A 6 -62.14 -11.95 21.38
C LYS A 6 -62.70 -10.53 21.61
N LYS A 7 -62.66 -10.00 22.84
CA LYS A 7 -63.14 -8.65 23.13
C LYS A 7 -62.16 -7.56 22.70
N TYR A 8 -60.86 -7.78 22.90
CA TYR A 8 -59.80 -6.83 22.50
C TYR A 8 -59.41 -6.97 21.02
N TRP A 9 -59.79 -8.07 20.36
CA TRP A 9 -59.53 -8.33 18.94
C TRP A 9 -59.95 -7.20 18.00
N ASN A 10 -61.16 -6.66 18.16
CA ASN A 10 -61.65 -5.57 17.32
C ASN A 10 -60.91 -4.25 17.60
N VAL A 11 -60.32 -4.09 18.79
CA VAL A 11 -59.51 -2.92 19.15
C VAL A 11 -58.22 -2.87 18.34
N LEU A 12 -57.62 -4.02 18.01
CA LEU A 12 -56.43 -4.08 17.14
C LEU A 12 -56.73 -3.57 15.72
N LEU A 13 -57.87 -3.93 15.12
CA LEU A 13 -58.28 -3.38 13.82
C LEU A 13 -58.44 -1.86 13.88
N TRP A 14 -59.16 -1.35 14.88
CA TRP A 14 -59.40 0.09 15.01
C TRP A 14 -58.13 0.86 15.34
N LEU A 15 -57.23 0.29 16.14
CA LEU A 15 -55.91 0.87 16.46
C LEU A 15 -55.00 0.91 15.24
N GLY A 16 -54.90 -0.19 14.49
CA GLY A 16 -54.08 -0.26 13.28
C GLY A 16 -54.57 0.70 12.19
N LEU A 17 -55.89 0.74 11.95
CA LEU A 17 -56.51 1.68 11.02
C LEU A 17 -56.34 3.14 11.49
N PHE A 18 -56.51 3.41 12.78
CA PHE A 18 -56.29 4.75 13.35
C PHE A 18 -54.84 5.22 13.18
N LEU A 19 -53.85 4.38 13.49
CA LEU A 19 -52.43 4.72 13.34
C LEU A 19 -52.03 4.94 11.88
N SER A 20 -52.49 4.08 10.96
CA SER A 20 -52.28 4.26 9.53
C SER A 20 -52.91 5.57 9.03
N VAL A 21 -54.17 5.86 9.37
CA VAL A 21 -54.84 7.11 8.97
C VAL A 21 -54.17 8.33 9.59
N ALA A 22 -53.80 8.28 10.87
CA ALA A 22 -53.14 9.39 11.57
C ALA A 22 -51.76 9.72 10.98
N GLY A 23 -50.96 8.69 10.64
CA GLY A 23 -49.68 8.90 9.96
C GLY A 23 -49.85 9.47 8.55
N LEU A 24 -50.86 9.00 7.80
CA LEU A 24 -51.15 9.45 6.44
C LEU A 24 -51.67 10.89 6.41
N THR A 25 -52.56 11.28 7.35
CA THR A 25 -52.98 12.69 7.50
C THR A 25 -51.86 13.56 8.05
N SER A 26 -51.02 13.08 8.96
CA SER A 26 -49.86 13.82 9.48
C SER A 26 -48.85 14.14 8.37
N GLY A 27 -48.50 13.17 7.52
CA GLY A 27 -47.62 13.40 6.37
C GLY A 27 -48.24 14.33 5.32
N ALA A 28 -49.52 14.13 4.99
CA ALA A 28 -50.22 14.96 4.01
C ALA A 28 -50.42 16.42 4.46
N VAL A 29 -50.63 16.67 5.77
CA VAL A 29 -50.76 18.03 6.32
C VAL A 29 -49.40 18.69 6.52
N ALA A 30 -48.35 17.93 6.86
CA ALA A 30 -47.00 18.47 7.00
C ALA A 30 -46.32 18.79 5.65
N GLY A 31 -46.79 18.20 4.55
CA GLY A 31 -46.16 18.30 3.22
C GLY A 31 -44.81 17.57 3.09
N VAL A 32 -44.29 17.03 4.20
CA VAL A 32 -42.98 16.36 4.29
C VAL A 32 -43.14 15.06 5.08
N TRP A 33 -42.65 13.95 4.51
CA TRP A 33 -42.70 12.62 5.12
C TRP A 33 -41.63 12.43 6.20
N THR A 34 -41.77 13.17 7.31
CA THR A 34 -40.85 13.06 8.45
C THR A 34 -40.95 11.68 9.14
N PRO A 35 -39.96 11.27 9.96
CA PRO A 35 -39.92 9.92 10.54
C PRO A 35 -41.12 9.54 11.42
N ILE A 36 -41.88 10.52 11.93
CA ILE A 36 -43.05 10.31 12.81
C ILE A 36 -44.27 9.85 12.00
N PRO A 37 -44.77 10.60 10.98
CA PRO A 37 -45.76 10.11 10.02
C PRO A 37 -45.48 8.70 9.49
N ALA A 38 -44.24 8.44 9.09
CA ALA A 38 -43.84 7.16 8.51
C ALA A 38 -43.86 6.01 9.54
N SER A 39 -43.38 6.22 10.77
CA SER A 39 -43.42 5.20 11.82
C SER A 39 -44.85 4.90 12.29
N LEU A 40 -45.74 5.89 12.32
CA LEU A 40 -47.18 5.69 12.58
C LEU A 40 -47.85 4.82 11.50
N ILE A 41 -47.53 5.05 10.22
CA ILE A 41 -48.01 4.19 9.12
C ILE A 41 -47.49 2.77 9.30
N VAL A 42 -46.17 2.58 9.46
CA VAL A 42 -45.55 1.25 9.61
C VAL A 42 -46.14 0.48 10.81
N ALA A 43 -46.28 1.12 11.97
CA ALA A 43 -46.91 0.52 13.14
C ALA A 43 -48.38 0.14 12.87
N GLY A 44 -49.14 1.01 12.20
CA GLY A 44 -50.52 0.74 11.82
C GLY A 44 -50.67 -0.48 10.89
N VAL A 45 -49.84 -0.58 9.85
CA VAL A 45 -49.91 -1.72 8.91
C VAL A 45 -49.38 -3.01 9.53
N ILE A 46 -48.38 -2.97 10.42
CA ILE A 46 -47.94 -4.15 11.18
C ILE A 46 -49.09 -4.67 12.08
N ILE A 47 -49.79 -3.78 12.79
CA ILE A 47 -50.94 -4.15 13.63
C ILE A 47 -52.08 -4.73 12.78
N LEU A 48 -52.36 -4.17 11.60
CA LEU A 48 -53.32 -4.73 10.64
C LEU A 48 -52.86 -6.08 10.06
N GLY A 49 -51.56 -6.28 9.83
CA GLY A 49 -50.99 -7.56 9.39
C GLY A 49 -51.17 -8.67 10.44
N ILE A 50 -50.84 -8.38 11.69
CA ILE A 50 -51.11 -9.26 12.84
C ILE A 50 -52.61 -9.56 12.96
N TRP A 51 -53.46 -8.55 12.74
CA TRP A 51 -54.91 -8.72 12.71
C TRP A 51 -55.37 -9.66 11.58
N LEU A 52 -54.84 -9.52 10.37
CA LEU A 52 -55.16 -10.39 9.23
C LEU A 52 -54.68 -11.84 9.46
N ILE A 53 -53.49 -12.04 10.01
CA ILE A 53 -52.90 -13.38 10.26
C ILE A 53 -53.74 -14.19 11.26
N TYR A 54 -54.08 -13.63 12.43
CA TYR A 54 -54.87 -14.36 13.43
C TYR A 54 -56.35 -14.51 13.01
N LEU A 55 -56.89 -13.64 12.15
CA LEU A 55 -58.20 -13.87 11.53
C LEU A 55 -58.19 -15.17 10.69
N GLY A 56 -57.19 -15.35 9.82
CA GLY A 56 -57.04 -16.55 9.00
C GLY A 56 -56.72 -17.81 9.83
N ALA A 57 -55.75 -17.72 10.74
CA ALA A 57 -55.30 -18.87 11.52
C ALA A 57 -56.34 -19.38 12.55
N PHE A 58 -57.11 -18.48 13.17
CA PHE A 58 -57.88 -18.79 14.38
C PHE A 58 -59.42 -18.80 14.19
N GLN A 59 -59.97 -18.20 13.12
CA GLN A 59 -61.43 -18.19 12.86
C GLN A 59 -61.90 -19.21 11.81
N ARG A 60 -61.43 -20.46 11.91
CA ARG A 60 -61.77 -21.58 10.98
C ARG A 60 -63.28 -21.77 10.71
N GLY A 61 -64.16 -21.32 11.63
CA GLY A 61 -65.61 -21.44 11.50
C GLY A 61 -66.28 -20.55 10.43
N PHE A 62 -65.66 -19.45 9.99
CA PHE A 62 -66.20 -18.61 8.90
C PHE A 62 -65.88 -19.20 7.52
N TRP A 63 -64.87 -20.07 7.44
CA TRP A 63 -64.17 -20.45 6.20
C TRP A 63 -64.55 -21.82 5.64
N ALA A 64 -65.56 -22.50 6.21
CA ALA A 64 -65.98 -23.85 5.83
C ALA A 64 -66.75 -23.95 4.49
N ARG A 65 -66.48 -23.07 3.52
CA ARG A 65 -67.05 -23.11 2.15
C ARG A 65 -65.95 -23.19 1.10
N ARG A 66 -65.91 -24.33 0.41
CA ARG A 66 -64.87 -24.80 -0.53
C ARG A 66 -64.60 -23.90 -1.75
N SER A 67 -65.37 -22.82 -1.94
CA SER A 67 -65.19 -21.84 -3.03
C SER A 67 -64.42 -20.59 -2.62
N THR A 68 -64.14 -20.38 -1.33
CA THR A 68 -63.45 -19.16 -0.84
C THR A 68 -61.97 -19.39 -0.50
N GLU A 69 -61.57 -20.65 -0.38
CA GLU A 69 -60.27 -21.12 0.11
C GLU A 69 -59.07 -20.63 -0.74
N ALA A 70 -59.16 -20.73 -2.07
CA ALA A 70 -58.12 -20.23 -2.98
C ALA A 70 -58.11 -18.70 -3.10
N GLY A 71 -59.29 -18.07 -3.21
CA GLY A 71 -59.41 -16.64 -3.47
C GLY A 71 -58.88 -15.76 -2.33
N THR A 72 -59.08 -16.18 -1.07
CA THR A 72 -58.61 -15.38 0.07
C THR A 72 -57.14 -15.64 0.42
N ASN A 73 -56.61 -16.85 0.18
CA ASN A 73 -55.16 -17.08 0.27
C ASN A 73 -54.39 -16.17 -0.71
N ALA A 74 -54.92 -15.96 -1.92
CA ALA A 74 -54.36 -14.99 -2.86
C ALA A 74 -54.41 -13.54 -2.32
N ILE A 75 -55.54 -13.11 -1.74
CA ILE A 75 -55.68 -11.76 -1.14
C ILE A 75 -54.69 -11.55 0.01
N PHE A 76 -54.54 -12.52 0.92
CA PHE A 76 -53.56 -12.45 2.01
C PHE A 76 -52.12 -12.44 1.50
N ALA A 77 -51.79 -13.26 0.50
CA ALA A 77 -50.45 -13.27 -0.11
C ALA A 77 -50.12 -11.92 -0.77
N THR A 78 -51.04 -11.37 -1.57
CA THR A 78 -50.87 -10.04 -2.18
C THR A 78 -50.73 -8.94 -1.13
N ALA A 79 -51.52 -8.98 -0.05
CA ALA A 79 -51.41 -8.01 1.05
C ALA A 79 -50.07 -8.13 1.81
N ALA A 80 -49.56 -9.35 2.01
CA ALA A 80 -48.26 -9.59 2.63
C ALA A 80 -47.10 -9.13 1.72
N VAL A 81 -47.16 -9.40 0.42
CA VAL A 81 -46.17 -8.91 -0.56
C VAL A 81 -46.18 -7.38 -0.61
N LEU A 82 -47.34 -6.72 -0.63
CA LEU A 82 -47.43 -5.27 -0.59
C LEU A 82 -46.87 -4.68 0.72
N LEU A 83 -47.13 -5.31 1.87
CA LEU A 83 -46.52 -4.92 3.15
C LEU A 83 -44.98 -5.07 3.11
N ILE A 84 -44.47 -6.17 2.59
CA ILE A 84 -43.02 -6.41 2.43
C ILE A 84 -42.39 -5.37 1.49
N LEU A 85 -43.05 -5.01 0.38
CA LEU A 85 -42.57 -3.97 -0.54
C LEU A 85 -42.59 -2.57 0.11
N VAL A 86 -43.62 -2.24 0.88
CA VAL A 86 -43.68 -0.98 1.64
C VAL A 86 -42.58 -0.91 2.71
N LEU A 87 -42.32 -2.02 3.41
CA LEU A 87 -41.24 -2.12 4.40
C LEU A 87 -39.86 -2.03 3.75
N MET A 88 -39.60 -2.73 2.63
CA MET A 88 -38.35 -2.62 1.89
C MET A 88 -38.13 -1.21 1.35
N ASN A 89 -39.15 -0.57 0.78
CA ASN A 89 -39.04 0.81 0.28
C ASN A 89 -38.77 1.81 1.41
N PHE A 90 -39.44 1.66 2.56
CA PHE A 90 -39.16 2.47 3.76
C PHE A 90 -37.74 2.26 4.29
N LEU A 91 -37.24 1.02 4.28
CA LEU A 91 -35.90 0.69 4.75
C LEU A 91 -34.83 1.22 3.79
N ALA A 92 -34.99 1.04 2.48
CA ALA A 92 -34.07 1.53 1.45
C ALA A 92 -33.96 3.07 1.46
N VAL A 93 -35.09 3.78 1.52
CA VAL A 93 -35.11 5.26 1.57
C VAL A 93 -34.47 5.80 2.87
N ARG A 94 -34.53 5.05 3.98
CA ARG A 94 -34.02 5.49 5.28
C ARG A 94 -32.57 5.07 5.57
N ALA A 95 -32.13 3.91 5.08
CA ALA A 95 -30.82 3.36 5.42
C ALA A 95 -29.67 3.96 4.59
N GLY A 96 -29.96 4.69 3.51
CA GLY A 96 -28.94 5.31 2.64
C GLY A 96 -28.12 4.32 1.79
N VAL A 97 -28.32 3.01 1.97
CA VAL A 97 -27.58 1.94 1.30
C VAL A 97 -27.85 1.96 -0.21
N ARG A 98 -26.92 2.58 -0.96
CA ARG A 98 -26.81 2.42 -2.41
C ARG A 98 -25.86 1.26 -2.68
N PHE A 99 -26.39 0.16 -3.23
CA PHE A 99 -25.55 -0.82 -3.90
C PHE A 99 -25.23 -0.29 -5.30
N ASP A 100 -23.94 -0.18 -5.64
CA ASP A 100 -23.53 0.05 -7.01
C ASP A 100 -23.71 -1.26 -7.79
N VAL A 101 -24.69 -1.27 -8.70
CA VAL A 101 -25.00 -2.41 -9.57
C VAL A 101 -24.45 -2.18 -10.99
N THR A 102 -23.50 -1.24 -11.15
CA THR A 102 -22.75 -1.11 -12.41
C THR A 102 -21.66 -2.18 -12.49
N GLU A 103 -21.49 -2.75 -13.68
CA GLU A 103 -20.52 -3.80 -14.03
C GLU A 103 -19.04 -3.42 -13.77
N THR A 104 -18.79 -2.18 -13.38
CA THR A 104 -17.45 -1.57 -13.19
C THR A 104 -17.33 -0.76 -11.89
N GLN A 105 -18.31 -0.88 -10.97
CA GLN A 105 -18.30 -0.27 -9.63
C GLN A 105 -17.91 1.23 -9.58
N ARG A 106 -18.25 2.00 -10.61
CA ARG A 106 -17.68 3.35 -10.86
C ARG A 106 -18.00 4.41 -9.79
N PHE A 107 -18.89 4.12 -8.86
CA PHE A 107 -19.25 5.01 -7.74
C PHE A 107 -18.74 4.48 -6.38
N THR A 108 -17.81 3.53 -6.41
CA THR A 108 -17.18 2.90 -5.24
C THR A 108 -15.68 3.19 -5.26
N LEU A 109 -15.14 3.79 -4.19
CA LEU A 109 -13.70 4.07 -4.05
C LEU A 109 -12.91 2.77 -3.83
N ALA A 110 -11.63 2.76 -4.16
CA ALA A 110 -10.74 1.61 -3.95
C ALA A 110 -10.69 1.19 -2.47
N PRO A 111 -10.54 -0.11 -2.13
CA PRO A 111 -10.57 -0.57 -0.74
C PRO A 111 -9.57 0.15 0.18
N GLN A 112 -8.36 0.43 -0.32
CA GLN A 112 -7.32 1.18 0.39
C GLN A 112 -7.78 2.62 0.70
N THR A 113 -8.30 3.34 -0.30
CA THR A 113 -8.92 4.67 -0.13
C THR A 113 -10.03 4.64 0.92
N GLN A 114 -10.89 3.62 0.92
CA GLN A 114 -11.94 3.50 1.93
C GLN A 114 -11.38 3.27 3.35
N THR A 115 -10.28 2.54 3.50
CA THR A 115 -9.61 2.33 4.79
C THR A 115 -8.96 3.61 5.30
N LEU A 116 -8.21 4.34 4.45
CA LEU A 116 -7.62 5.64 4.80
C LEU A 116 -8.69 6.63 5.27
N ILE A 117 -9.78 6.81 4.51
CA ILE A 117 -10.84 7.77 4.85
C ILE A 117 -11.57 7.41 6.15
N ARG A 118 -11.70 6.11 6.48
CA ARG A 118 -12.28 5.67 7.77
C ARG A 118 -11.37 5.95 8.96
N ASN A 119 -10.05 5.96 8.73
CA ASN A 119 -9.02 6.07 9.75
C ASN A 119 -8.44 7.50 9.87
N LEU A 120 -9.12 8.51 9.32
CA LEU A 120 -8.71 9.92 9.46
C LEU A 120 -8.71 10.35 10.93
N GLU A 121 -7.54 10.75 11.44
CA GLU A 121 -7.33 11.16 12.83
C GLU A 121 -7.69 12.63 13.11
N GLU A 122 -7.63 13.49 12.10
CA GLU A 122 -8.15 14.86 12.12
C GLU A 122 -9.23 15.08 11.05
N PRO A 123 -10.09 16.12 11.20
CA PRO A 123 -10.98 16.54 10.13
C PRO A 123 -10.20 17.17 8.97
N VAL A 124 -10.47 16.70 7.75
CA VAL A 124 -9.80 17.14 6.52
C VAL A 124 -10.79 17.86 5.61
N LYS A 125 -10.34 18.93 4.96
CA LYS A 125 -11.14 19.69 4.00
C LYS A 125 -10.42 19.87 2.66
N VAL A 126 -11.12 19.56 1.57
CA VAL A 126 -10.64 19.86 0.20
C VAL A 126 -11.17 21.21 -0.27
N TRP A 127 -10.28 22.06 -0.78
CA TRP A 127 -10.60 23.37 -1.34
C TRP A 127 -10.34 23.33 -2.85
N VAL A 128 -11.38 23.53 -3.67
CA VAL A 128 -11.29 23.50 -5.13
C VAL A 128 -11.52 24.89 -5.71
N PHE A 129 -10.47 25.55 -6.20
CA PHE A 129 -10.50 26.93 -6.68
C PHE A 129 -10.94 27.05 -8.15
N SER A 130 -12.15 26.55 -8.46
CA SER A 130 -12.74 26.63 -9.80
C SER A 130 -14.05 27.40 -9.83
N SER A 131 -14.23 28.20 -10.89
CA SER A 131 -15.50 28.85 -11.20
C SER A 131 -16.59 27.87 -11.65
N GLN A 132 -16.20 26.73 -12.24
CA GLN A 132 -17.07 25.66 -12.76
C GLN A 132 -16.31 24.32 -12.64
N PRO A 133 -16.31 23.66 -11.47
CA PRO A 133 -15.64 22.38 -11.28
C PRO A 133 -16.30 21.25 -12.09
N ASN A 134 -15.50 20.28 -12.53
CA ASN A 134 -15.96 19.12 -13.30
C ASN A 134 -16.92 18.25 -12.45
N GLU A 135 -18.05 17.81 -13.03
CA GLU A 135 -19.05 16.98 -12.34
C GLU A 135 -18.43 15.73 -11.70
N ARG A 136 -17.45 15.09 -12.37
CA ARG A 136 -16.75 13.91 -11.82
C ARG A 136 -15.89 14.23 -10.59
N THR A 137 -15.29 15.42 -10.53
CA THR A 137 -14.57 15.88 -9.33
C THR A 137 -15.55 16.03 -8.16
N VAL A 138 -16.75 16.56 -8.42
CA VAL A 138 -17.78 16.69 -7.39
C VAL A 138 -18.29 15.31 -6.95
N GLU A 139 -18.55 14.39 -7.88
CA GLU A 139 -18.95 13.00 -7.56
C GLU A 139 -17.89 12.26 -6.73
N LEU A 140 -16.61 12.43 -7.04
CA LEU A 140 -15.49 11.86 -6.27
C LEU A 140 -15.50 12.38 -4.83
N LEU A 141 -15.55 13.70 -4.65
CA LEU A 141 -15.52 14.33 -3.34
C LEU A 141 -16.77 14.01 -2.49
N ASP A 142 -17.95 13.89 -3.12
CA ASP A 142 -19.17 13.41 -2.46
C ASP A 142 -19.18 11.90 -2.17
N ASN A 143 -18.29 11.10 -2.78
CA ASN A 143 -18.04 9.71 -2.38
C ASN A 143 -17.14 9.67 -1.14
N TYR A 144 -16.09 10.49 -1.06
CA TYR A 144 -15.24 10.61 0.13
C TYR A 144 -16.04 11.10 1.35
N ARG A 145 -16.78 12.22 1.22
CA ARG A 145 -17.67 12.77 2.28
C ARG A 145 -18.69 11.73 2.77
N ARG A 146 -19.12 10.79 1.92
CA ARG A 146 -20.09 9.74 2.29
C ARG A 146 -19.50 8.64 3.19
N ILE A 147 -18.19 8.41 3.14
CA ILE A 147 -17.52 7.41 3.99
C ILE A 147 -17.26 7.98 5.39
N ALA A 148 -16.79 9.22 5.48
CA ALA A 148 -16.47 9.87 6.75
C ALA A 148 -17.12 11.27 6.86
N PRO A 149 -18.46 11.38 6.98
CA PRO A 149 -19.18 12.65 6.93
C PRO A 149 -18.87 13.62 8.07
N ASP A 150 -18.30 13.12 9.18
CA ASP A 150 -17.88 13.92 10.34
C ASP A 150 -16.37 14.30 10.30
N ARG A 151 -15.63 13.85 9.26
CA ARG A 151 -14.16 13.94 9.18
C ARG A 151 -13.62 14.34 7.80
N PHE A 152 -14.42 14.29 6.74
CA PHE A 152 -14.03 14.73 5.40
C PHE A 152 -15.10 15.69 4.84
N ASP A 153 -14.67 16.88 4.44
CA ASP A 153 -15.52 17.86 3.76
C ASP A 153 -14.82 18.47 2.53
N TYR A 154 -15.58 19.22 1.71
CA TYR A 154 -15.00 20.00 0.62
C TYR A 154 -15.79 21.28 0.31
N GLU A 155 -15.09 22.30 -0.16
CA GLU A 155 -15.67 23.58 -0.61
C GLU A 155 -15.22 23.94 -2.03
N LEU A 156 -16.19 24.37 -2.84
CA LEU A 156 -16.00 24.78 -4.24
C LEU A 156 -15.91 26.31 -4.29
N VAL A 157 -14.69 26.84 -4.36
CA VAL A 157 -14.42 28.27 -4.24
C VAL A 157 -14.25 28.90 -5.62
N ASN A 158 -15.14 29.83 -5.99
CA ASN A 158 -14.90 30.68 -7.15
C ASN A 158 -13.77 31.69 -6.81
N PRO A 159 -12.61 31.66 -7.48
CA PRO A 159 -11.47 32.51 -7.12
C PRO A 159 -11.70 33.99 -7.44
N GLN A 160 -12.51 34.30 -8.46
CA GLN A 160 -12.85 35.69 -8.83
C GLN A 160 -13.77 36.36 -7.80
N ALA A 161 -14.64 35.57 -7.15
CA ALA A 161 -15.52 36.04 -6.09
C ALA A 161 -14.84 36.12 -4.71
N ASN A 162 -13.77 35.34 -4.49
CA ASN A 162 -13.12 35.18 -3.18
C ASN A 162 -11.61 35.50 -3.21
N PRO A 163 -11.19 36.72 -3.61
CA PRO A 163 -9.77 37.08 -3.75
C PRO A 163 -8.98 37.05 -2.43
N GLY A 164 -9.64 36.99 -1.27
CA GLY A 164 -9.00 36.78 0.03
C GLY A 164 -8.54 35.34 0.25
N LEU A 165 -9.32 34.35 -0.20
CA LEU A 165 -8.92 32.94 -0.12
C LEU A 165 -7.80 32.63 -1.13
N VAL A 166 -7.85 33.22 -2.33
CA VAL A 166 -6.76 33.19 -3.33
C VAL A 166 -5.42 33.61 -2.73
N GLN A 167 -5.39 34.68 -1.91
CA GLN A 167 -4.19 35.15 -1.20
C GLN A 167 -3.84 34.34 0.08
N THR A 168 -4.74 33.49 0.57
CA THR A 168 -4.55 32.69 1.81
C THR A 168 -4.06 31.27 1.52
N PHE A 169 -4.24 30.82 0.27
CA PHE A 169 -3.81 29.53 -0.26
C PHE A 169 -2.77 29.68 -1.39
N ASP A 170 -2.27 30.90 -1.64
CA ASP A 170 -1.33 31.23 -2.72
C ASP A 170 -1.72 30.64 -4.10
N VAL A 171 -3.02 30.72 -4.41
CA VAL A 171 -3.63 30.12 -5.61
C VAL A 171 -3.06 30.76 -6.87
N THR A 172 -2.48 29.94 -7.73
CA THR A 172 -1.78 30.40 -8.95
C THR A 172 -2.65 30.29 -10.20
N SER A 173 -3.48 29.24 -10.26
CA SER A 173 -4.26 28.87 -11.45
C SER A 173 -5.72 28.60 -11.11
N VAL A 174 -6.62 28.82 -12.08
CA VAL A 174 -8.04 28.49 -11.92
C VAL A 174 -8.18 26.98 -12.11
N GLY A 175 -8.58 26.29 -11.05
CA GLY A 175 -8.60 24.83 -10.99
C GLY A 175 -7.74 24.24 -9.87
N ASP A 176 -6.92 25.05 -9.19
CA ASP A 176 -6.06 24.56 -8.09
C ASP A 176 -6.87 23.89 -6.98
N VAL A 177 -6.36 22.75 -6.50
CA VAL A 177 -6.94 21.93 -5.43
C VAL A 177 -5.95 21.86 -4.27
N PHE A 178 -6.45 22.13 -3.07
CA PHE A 178 -5.69 22.04 -1.82
C PHE A 178 -6.41 21.14 -0.82
N LEU A 179 -5.63 20.45 0.00
CA LEU A 179 -6.08 19.82 1.24
C LEU A 179 -5.70 20.71 2.42
N GLU A 180 -6.55 20.73 3.44
CA GLU A 180 -6.34 21.40 4.72
C GLU A 180 -6.68 20.41 5.85
N MET A 181 -5.74 20.18 6.78
CA MET A 181 -5.90 19.31 7.95
C MET A 181 -5.29 20.01 9.15
N GLY A 182 -6.09 20.27 10.19
CA GLY A 182 -5.66 21.03 11.37
C GLY A 182 -5.17 22.43 11.04
N GLN A 183 -3.85 22.61 11.01
CA GLN A 183 -3.16 23.85 10.59
C GLN A 183 -2.33 23.66 9.32
N GLN A 184 -2.15 22.42 8.85
CA GLN A 184 -1.37 22.09 7.67
C GLN A 184 -2.19 22.25 6.39
N ARG A 185 -1.52 22.64 5.30
CA ARG A 185 -2.11 22.73 3.97
C ARG A 185 -1.17 22.11 2.95
N GLN A 186 -1.72 21.33 2.04
CA GLN A 186 -0.98 20.74 0.92
C GLN A 186 -1.70 21.04 -0.40
N TYR A 187 -0.94 21.50 -1.38
CA TYR A 187 -1.38 21.57 -2.77
C TYR A 187 -1.44 20.16 -3.38
N VAL A 188 -2.51 19.86 -4.12
CA VAL A 188 -2.77 18.55 -4.73
C VAL A 188 -2.50 18.57 -6.23
N THR A 189 -3.19 19.45 -6.98
CA THR A 189 -3.11 19.55 -8.46
C THR A 189 -3.88 20.77 -8.97
N THR A 190 -3.66 21.16 -10.23
CA THR A 190 -4.54 22.08 -10.99
C THR A 190 -5.48 21.27 -11.88
N LEU A 191 -6.78 21.56 -11.84
CA LEU A 191 -7.78 20.93 -12.69
C LEU A 191 -8.01 21.71 -13.99
N ASP A 192 -7.21 21.40 -15.01
CA ASP A 192 -7.35 21.96 -16.38
C ASP A 192 -8.48 21.29 -17.18
N LEU A 193 -8.17 20.22 -17.92
CA LEU A 193 -9.11 19.49 -18.78
C LEU A 193 -9.62 18.19 -18.14
N GLU A 194 -8.89 17.66 -17.17
CA GLU A 194 -9.14 16.38 -16.54
C GLU A 194 -9.80 16.54 -15.15
N PRO A 195 -10.67 15.61 -14.74
CA PRO A 195 -11.21 15.60 -13.38
C PRO A 195 -10.14 15.19 -12.36
N LEU A 196 -10.38 15.48 -11.09
CA LEU A 196 -9.51 15.02 -10.00
C LEU A 196 -9.48 13.50 -9.98
N ALA A 197 -8.27 12.91 -9.95
CA ALA A 197 -8.11 11.46 -9.85
C ALA A 197 -8.17 10.99 -8.39
N GLU A 198 -8.79 9.84 -8.14
CA GLU A 198 -8.85 9.24 -6.79
C GLU A 198 -7.44 9.03 -6.23
N ALA A 199 -6.53 8.42 -6.99
CA ALA A 199 -5.17 8.14 -6.53
C ALA A 199 -4.37 9.40 -6.14
N GLN A 200 -4.59 10.53 -6.82
CA GLN A 200 -3.96 11.81 -6.45
C GLN A 200 -4.49 12.31 -5.10
N LEU A 201 -5.82 12.30 -4.93
CA LEU A 201 -6.45 12.77 -3.70
C LEU A 201 -6.14 11.85 -2.51
N THR A 202 -6.18 10.52 -2.67
CA THR A 202 -5.77 9.53 -1.66
C THR A 202 -4.30 9.72 -1.27
N ARG A 203 -3.40 9.93 -2.24
CA ARG A 203 -1.97 10.14 -1.98
C ARG A 203 -1.68 11.39 -1.16
N SER A 204 -2.22 12.54 -1.56
CA SER A 204 -2.03 13.78 -0.81
C SER A 204 -2.77 13.77 0.54
N LEU A 205 -3.85 13.00 0.68
CA LEU A 205 -4.54 12.78 1.95
C LEU A 205 -3.68 11.98 2.94
N ALA A 206 -3.03 10.91 2.48
CA ALA A 206 -2.10 10.12 3.29
C ALA A 206 -0.86 10.93 3.71
N GLN A 207 -0.27 11.66 2.76
CA GLN A 207 0.88 12.55 3.01
C GLN A 207 0.56 13.63 4.06
N LEU A 208 -0.62 14.26 3.98
CA LEU A 208 -1.01 15.30 4.94
C LEU A 208 -1.43 14.74 6.31
N GLN A 209 -1.80 13.45 6.40
CA GLN A 209 -2.05 12.80 7.69
C GLN A 209 -0.76 12.52 8.47
N GLY A 210 0.42 12.64 7.84
CA GLY A 210 1.70 12.29 8.46
C GLY A 210 1.85 10.79 8.70
N GLY A 211 1.11 9.95 7.97
CA GLY A 211 1.37 8.52 7.93
C GLY A 211 2.69 8.27 7.21
N ASP A 212 3.55 7.45 7.81
CA ASP A 212 4.89 7.18 7.32
C ASP A 212 4.84 6.71 5.86
N ARG A 213 5.54 7.44 4.99
CA ARG A 213 5.60 7.10 3.57
C ARG A 213 6.61 5.98 3.43
N LEU A 214 6.13 4.76 3.15
CA LEU A 214 6.97 3.60 2.86
C LEU A 214 8.17 3.99 1.99
N THR A 215 9.34 4.10 2.60
CA THR A 215 10.56 4.62 1.99
C THR A 215 11.46 3.44 1.66
N VAL A 216 11.45 3.09 0.37
CA VAL A 216 12.10 1.91 -0.19
C VAL A 216 13.44 2.29 -0.78
N TYR A 217 14.51 1.76 -0.19
CA TYR A 217 15.88 1.94 -0.66
C TYR A 217 16.30 0.76 -1.53
N MET A 218 16.35 0.98 -2.85
CA MET A 218 16.81 0.00 -3.83
C MET A 218 18.34 -0.06 -3.82
N LEU A 219 18.94 -1.22 -3.52
CA LEU A 219 20.39 -1.40 -3.57
C LEU A 219 20.91 -1.23 -5.01
N GLN A 220 22.05 -0.56 -5.16
CA GLN A 220 22.74 -0.31 -6.42
C GLN A 220 24.26 -0.40 -6.19
N GLY A 221 24.92 -1.30 -6.90
CA GLY A 221 26.38 -1.43 -6.89
C GLY A 221 26.90 -2.72 -7.53
N HIS A 222 26.06 -3.76 -7.54
CA HIS A 222 26.44 -5.16 -7.75
C HIS A 222 25.79 -5.75 -9.02
N GLY A 223 25.25 -4.86 -9.87
CA GLY A 223 24.70 -5.16 -11.19
C GLY A 223 23.17 -5.21 -11.25
N GLU A 224 22.50 -4.65 -10.24
CA GLU A 224 21.04 -4.55 -10.15
C GLU A 224 20.45 -3.69 -11.29
N PRO A 225 19.16 -3.90 -11.65
CA PRO A 225 18.43 -3.01 -12.54
C PRO A 225 18.41 -1.56 -12.04
N ALA A 226 18.67 -0.61 -12.94
CA ALA A 226 18.62 0.81 -12.63
C ALA A 226 17.17 1.29 -12.38
N VAL A 227 16.96 1.92 -11.22
CA VAL A 227 15.62 2.29 -10.67
C VAL A 227 14.75 3.06 -11.68
N LEU A 228 15.34 4.00 -12.42
CA LEU A 228 14.63 4.94 -13.32
C LEU A 228 15.12 4.90 -14.78
N ALA A 229 15.49 3.72 -15.29
CA ALA A 229 15.82 3.54 -16.70
C ALA A 229 14.57 3.31 -17.58
N ASP A 230 14.60 3.78 -18.83
CA ASP A 230 13.65 3.39 -19.89
C ASP A 230 14.20 2.17 -20.66
N GLY A 231 13.57 0.99 -20.52
CA GLY A 231 13.99 -0.24 -21.19
C GLY A 231 13.17 -1.47 -20.79
N GLU A 232 13.44 -2.62 -21.41
CA GLU A 232 12.79 -3.90 -21.04
C GLU A 232 13.40 -4.52 -19.78
N GLU A 233 14.68 -4.26 -19.50
CA GLU A 233 15.41 -4.68 -18.28
C GLU A 233 15.11 -3.80 -17.05
N SER A 234 14.12 -2.91 -17.14
CA SER A 234 13.86 -1.86 -16.13
C SER A 234 12.75 -2.20 -15.14
N ILE A 235 13.07 -2.08 -13.84
CA ILE A 235 12.10 -2.15 -12.73
C ILE A 235 11.18 -0.92 -12.64
N SER A 236 11.32 0.08 -13.51
CA SER A 236 10.56 1.35 -13.47
C SER A 236 9.03 1.18 -13.43
N ARG A 237 8.47 0.05 -13.88
CA ARG A 237 7.02 -0.25 -13.73
C ARG A 237 6.64 -0.59 -12.29
N ALA A 238 7.49 -1.32 -11.58
CA ALA A 238 7.31 -1.62 -10.16
C ALA A 238 7.57 -0.36 -9.30
N VAL A 239 8.62 0.40 -9.61
CA VAL A 239 8.93 1.69 -8.97
C VAL A 239 7.73 2.64 -9.07
N ARG A 240 7.20 2.87 -10.29
CA ARG A 240 6.00 3.69 -10.48
C ARG A 240 4.78 3.15 -9.73
N ALA A 241 4.60 1.83 -9.62
CA ALA A 241 3.51 1.26 -8.84
C ALA A 241 3.66 1.53 -7.33
N LEU A 242 4.89 1.54 -6.79
CA LEU A 242 5.16 1.94 -5.40
C LEU A 242 4.87 3.43 -5.20
N GLU A 243 5.42 4.30 -6.05
CA GLU A 243 5.18 5.76 -6.02
C GLU A 243 3.69 6.11 -6.20
N GLU A 244 2.97 5.35 -7.03
CA GLU A 244 1.53 5.52 -7.22
C GLU A 244 0.76 5.27 -5.93
N ASN A 245 1.20 4.28 -5.15
CA ASN A 245 0.74 3.94 -3.80
C ASN A 245 1.41 4.78 -2.68
N ALA A 246 1.92 5.97 -3.02
CA ALA A 246 2.46 7.00 -2.11
C ALA A 246 3.83 6.74 -1.48
N ALA A 247 4.49 5.62 -1.78
CA ALA A 247 5.86 5.32 -1.34
C ALA A 247 6.87 6.40 -1.78
N VAL A 248 8.06 6.38 -1.17
CA VAL A 248 9.27 7.02 -1.70
C VAL A 248 10.18 5.89 -2.18
N VAL A 249 10.81 6.04 -3.35
CA VAL A 249 11.81 5.07 -3.83
C VAL A 249 13.13 5.79 -4.06
N ASN A 250 14.14 5.38 -3.31
CA ASN A 250 15.49 5.94 -3.33
C ASN A 250 16.49 4.89 -3.82
N SER A 251 17.65 5.33 -4.31
CA SER A 251 18.80 4.45 -4.54
C SER A 251 19.70 4.41 -3.29
N LEU A 252 20.18 3.23 -2.95
CA LEU A 252 21.14 2.97 -1.88
C LEU A 252 22.43 2.40 -2.45
N ASN A 253 23.57 2.96 -2.06
CA ASN A 253 24.88 2.39 -2.29
C ASN A 253 25.57 2.31 -0.92
N LEU A 254 25.71 1.09 -0.38
CA LEU A 254 26.25 0.87 0.96
C LEU A 254 27.75 1.16 1.03
N ILE A 255 28.50 0.99 -0.06
CA ILE A 255 29.92 1.40 -0.15
C ILE A 255 30.08 2.91 0.00
N GLU A 256 29.17 3.71 -0.57
CA GLU A 256 29.21 5.18 -0.50
C GLU A 256 28.63 5.74 0.81
N GLN A 257 27.60 5.11 1.37
CA GLN A 257 26.86 5.63 2.54
C GLN A 257 27.32 5.02 3.88
N GLY A 258 27.92 3.82 3.85
CA GLY A 258 28.46 3.11 5.03
C GLY A 258 27.43 2.53 5.98
N ARG A 259 26.13 2.81 5.80
CA ARG A 259 24.99 2.27 6.55
C ARG A 259 23.69 2.43 5.77
N VAL A 260 22.63 1.75 6.20
CA VAL A 260 21.26 2.05 5.76
C VAL A 260 20.80 3.39 6.36
N PRO A 261 20.05 4.24 5.62
CA PRO A 261 19.48 5.47 6.15
C PRO A 261 18.40 5.25 7.24
N GLU A 262 18.36 6.17 8.21
CA GLU A 262 17.45 6.14 9.37
C GLU A 262 15.95 6.27 9.00
N ASP A 263 15.65 6.70 7.78
CA ASP A 263 14.30 6.81 7.21
C ASP A 263 13.91 5.64 6.29
N ALA A 264 14.65 4.53 6.29
CA ALA A 264 14.37 3.36 5.45
C ALA A 264 13.36 2.39 6.09
N ASP A 265 12.12 2.34 5.58
CA ASP A 265 11.15 1.29 5.94
C ASP A 265 11.48 -0.07 5.31
N LEU A 266 12.17 -0.07 4.15
CA LEU A 266 12.49 -1.26 3.38
C LEU A 266 13.78 -1.08 2.56
N VAL A 267 14.73 -2.01 2.69
CA VAL A 267 15.82 -2.16 1.71
C VAL A 267 15.47 -3.26 0.71
N ALA A 268 15.64 -2.99 -0.59
CA ALA A 268 15.29 -3.90 -1.67
C ALA A 268 16.53 -4.27 -2.50
N ILE A 269 16.90 -5.55 -2.47
CA ILE A 269 18.05 -6.13 -3.18
C ILE A 269 17.49 -6.93 -4.36
N ILE A 270 17.60 -6.39 -5.58
CA ILE A 270 16.90 -6.93 -6.76
C ILE A 270 17.90 -7.35 -7.84
N GLY A 271 18.04 -8.67 -8.04
CA GLY A 271 18.89 -9.24 -9.08
C GLY A 271 20.39 -8.89 -8.97
N PRO A 272 21.03 -8.95 -7.79
CA PRO A 272 22.47 -8.74 -7.69
C PRO A 272 23.22 -9.82 -8.49
N THR A 273 24.13 -9.38 -9.35
CA THR A 273 24.87 -10.27 -10.27
C THR A 273 26.30 -10.59 -9.78
N SER A 274 26.78 -9.85 -8.79
CA SER A 274 28.13 -9.93 -8.23
C SER A 274 28.10 -9.77 -6.71
N ARG A 275 29.18 -10.19 -6.05
CA ARG A 275 29.24 -10.31 -4.59
C ARG A 275 29.15 -8.97 -3.87
N LEU A 276 28.24 -8.86 -2.90
CA LEU A 276 28.28 -7.83 -1.87
C LEU A 276 29.53 -8.00 -1.00
N PHE A 277 30.01 -6.91 -0.41
CA PHE A 277 31.15 -6.92 0.50
C PHE A 277 30.71 -7.08 1.97
N GLU A 278 31.57 -7.69 2.80
CA GLU A 278 31.30 -7.94 4.23
C GLU A 278 30.70 -6.72 4.98
N PRO A 279 31.22 -5.48 4.84
CA PRO A 279 30.67 -4.33 5.57
C PRO A 279 29.28 -3.90 5.10
N GLU A 280 28.86 -4.32 3.90
CA GLU A 280 27.50 -4.10 3.39
C GLU A 280 26.53 -5.11 4.00
N LEU A 281 26.98 -6.35 4.23
CA LEU A 281 26.21 -7.39 4.94
C LEU A 281 26.09 -7.07 6.44
N GLU A 282 27.17 -6.56 7.06
CA GLU A 282 27.19 -6.05 8.43
C GLU A 282 26.18 -4.91 8.60
N ALA A 283 26.20 -3.91 7.71
CA ALA A 283 25.22 -2.81 7.69
C ALA A 283 23.77 -3.23 7.42
N LEU A 284 23.54 -4.40 6.80
CA LEU A 284 22.21 -4.97 6.60
C LEU A 284 21.73 -5.79 7.81
N ASP A 285 22.64 -6.44 8.54
CA ASP A 285 22.30 -7.15 9.79
C ASP A 285 22.04 -6.17 10.93
N ASP A 286 22.83 -5.09 11.06
CA ASP A 286 22.54 -3.96 11.97
C ASP A 286 21.13 -3.42 11.75
N TYR A 287 20.77 -3.11 10.49
CA TYR A 287 19.45 -2.60 10.11
C TYR A 287 18.31 -3.59 10.39
N LEU A 288 18.51 -4.89 10.19
CA LEU A 288 17.55 -5.93 10.59
C LEU A 288 17.45 -6.07 12.12
N GLY A 289 18.55 -5.86 12.85
CA GLY A 289 18.63 -5.84 14.31
C GLY A 289 17.91 -4.65 14.94
N GLU A 290 17.89 -3.50 14.26
CA GLU A 290 17.09 -2.33 14.63
C GLU A 290 15.58 -2.50 14.29
N GLY A 291 15.21 -3.56 13.58
CA GLY A 291 13.82 -3.88 13.21
C GLY A 291 13.40 -3.45 11.81
N GLY A 292 14.37 -3.07 10.98
CA GLY A 292 14.17 -2.82 9.54
C GLY A 292 13.70 -4.05 8.77
N SER A 293 13.40 -3.87 7.48
CA SER A 293 12.93 -4.95 6.61
C SER A 293 13.75 -5.01 5.32
N VAL A 294 14.09 -6.22 4.89
CA VAL A 294 14.82 -6.45 3.63
C VAL A 294 14.00 -7.35 2.69
N PHE A 295 13.90 -6.96 1.42
CA PHE A 295 13.31 -7.74 0.34
C PHE A 295 14.38 -8.14 -0.66
N VAL A 296 14.53 -9.45 -0.92
CA VAL A 296 15.61 -9.99 -1.74
C VAL A 296 15.03 -10.80 -2.91
N LEU A 297 15.51 -10.52 -4.12
CA LEU A 297 15.29 -11.33 -5.32
C LEU A 297 16.64 -11.73 -5.91
N VAL A 298 16.90 -13.04 -6.03
CA VAL A 298 18.17 -13.59 -6.55
C VAL A 298 17.89 -14.49 -7.74
N ASP A 299 18.47 -14.15 -8.88
CA ASP A 299 18.40 -14.95 -10.11
C ASP A 299 19.35 -16.16 -10.06
N PRO A 300 19.08 -17.23 -10.85
CA PRO A 300 20.04 -18.32 -11.02
C PRO A 300 21.26 -17.89 -11.85
N ASN A 301 22.38 -18.59 -11.66
CA ASN A 301 23.67 -18.34 -12.32
C ASN A 301 24.35 -17.00 -11.94
N THR A 302 23.90 -16.32 -10.90
CA THR A 302 24.65 -15.22 -10.26
C THR A 302 25.39 -15.70 -9.02
N ASP A 303 26.40 -14.93 -8.59
CA ASP A 303 27.19 -15.16 -7.38
C ASP A 303 27.16 -13.88 -6.51
N PRO A 304 26.09 -13.64 -5.74
CA PRO A 304 25.89 -12.40 -4.98
C PRO A 304 26.51 -12.45 -3.57
N GLY A 305 27.01 -13.60 -3.12
CA GLY A 305 27.61 -13.76 -1.79
C GLY A 305 26.61 -13.65 -0.64
N LEU A 306 25.33 -13.88 -0.90
CA LEU A 306 24.24 -13.81 0.09
C LEU A 306 24.00 -15.17 0.78
N GLU A 307 24.67 -16.23 0.34
CA GLU A 307 24.41 -17.61 0.73
C GLU A 307 24.55 -17.86 2.24
N ASP A 308 25.63 -17.37 2.86
CA ASP A 308 25.85 -17.53 4.30
C ASP A 308 24.95 -16.59 5.13
N TRP A 309 24.79 -15.33 4.70
CA TRP A 309 23.92 -14.34 5.35
C TRP A 309 22.43 -14.77 5.37
N LEU A 310 21.95 -15.41 4.29
CA LEU A 310 20.62 -16.01 4.23
C LEU A 310 20.51 -17.28 5.08
N ALA A 311 21.59 -18.04 5.25
CA ALA A 311 21.59 -19.27 6.04
C ALA A 311 21.40 -19.00 7.54
N ASP A 312 21.85 -17.86 8.07
CA ASP A 312 21.59 -17.42 9.46
C ASP A 312 20.10 -17.04 9.71
N TRP A 313 19.33 -16.82 8.64
CA TRP A 313 17.87 -16.73 8.68
C TRP A 313 17.17 -18.07 8.38
N GLY A 314 17.93 -19.13 8.11
CA GLY A 314 17.43 -20.46 7.77
C GLY A 314 17.03 -20.62 6.30
N ILE A 315 17.49 -19.73 5.40
CA ILE A 315 17.16 -19.76 3.97
C ILE A 315 18.38 -20.28 3.19
N ARG A 316 18.19 -21.27 2.32
CA ARG A 316 19.25 -21.80 1.44
C ARG A 316 18.83 -21.68 -0.02
N LEU A 317 19.63 -20.96 -0.81
CA LEU A 317 19.42 -20.84 -2.25
C LEU A 317 19.83 -22.13 -2.96
N ASP A 318 18.99 -22.64 -3.86
CA ASP A 318 19.36 -23.74 -4.75
C ASP A 318 20.13 -23.15 -5.95
N GLU A 319 21.17 -23.82 -6.46
CA GLU A 319 21.91 -23.38 -7.65
C GLU A 319 21.16 -23.71 -8.96
N ARG A 320 20.19 -24.62 -8.87
CA ARG A 320 19.41 -25.17 -9.98
C ARG A 320 18.25 -24.27 -10.41
N ILE A 321 17.62 -24.58 -11.55
CA ILE A 321 16.48 -23.81 -12.08
C ILE A 321 15.18 -24.60 -11.97
N ALA A 322 14.08 -23.92 -11.64
CA ALA A 322 12.76 -24.52 -11.53
C ALA A 322 12.17 -24.84 -12.92
N ILE A 323 11.94 -26.12 -13.21
CA ILE A 323 11.23 -26.60 -14.40
C ILE A 323 9.86 -27.14 -13.97
N ASP A 324 8.78 -26.65 -14.58
CA ASP A 324 7.41 -27.13 -14.35
C ASP A 324 6.75 -27.56 -15.68
N PRO A 325 6.62 -28.88 -15.96
CA PRO A 325 6.11 -29.38 -17.23
C PRO A 325 4.59 -29.25 -17.36
N ASP A 326 3.87 -29.20 -16.24
CA ASP A 326 2.41 -29.19 -16.16
C ASP A 326 1.86 -27.75 -16.04
N ARG A 327 2.63 -26.84 -15.45
CA ARG A 327 2.23 -25.44 -15.23
C ARG A 327 3.27 -24.46 -15.77
N TRP A 328 3.15 -24.14 -17.05
CA TRP A 328 3.97 -23.13 -17.72
C TRP A 328 3.17 -22.32 -18.74
N VAL A 329 3.74 -21.19 -19.19
CA VAL A 329 3.05 -20.26 -20.10
C VAL A 329 3.49 -20.45 -21.55
N GLN A 330 2.51 -20.67 -22.44
CA GLN A 330 2.77 -20.84 -23.88
C GLN A 330 3.56 -19.64 -24.43
N GLY A 331 4.76 -19.93 -24.94
CA GLY A 331 5.73 -18.93 -25.42
C GLY A 331 7.02 -18.88 -24.59
N PHE A 332 6.96 -19.24 -23.31
CA PHE A 332 8.12 -19.20 -22.39
C PHE A 332 8.74 -20.59 -22.12
N GLY A 333 7.98 -21.67 -22.29
CA GLY A 333 8.46 -23.03 -22.01
C GLY A 333 8.46 -23.42 -20.52
N PRO A 334 8.84 -24.66 -20.17
CA PRO A 334 8.68 -25.19 -18.82
C PRO A 334 9.63 -24.58 -17.78
N ALA A 335 10.68 -23.87 -18.22
CA ALA A 335 11.54 -23.04 -17.37
C ALA A 335 10.92 -21.68 -16.97
N ALA A 336 9.62 -21.48 -17.20
CA ALA A 336 8.85 -20.38 -16.63
C ALA A 336 7.62 -20.91 -15.88
N PRO A 337 7.79 -21.44 -14.65
CA PRO A 337 6.70 -21.95 -13.84
C PRO A 337 5.58 -20.94 -13.62
N LEU A 338 4.35 -21.43 -13.76
CA LEU A 338 3.10 -20.73 -13.49
C LEU A 338 2.65 -21.09 -12.06
N VAL A 339 2.98 -20.23 -11.11
CA VAL A 339 2.59 -20.41 -9.70
C VAL A 339 1.11 -20.11 -9.55
N LEU A 340 0.41 -21.06 -8.91
CA LEU A 340 -1.03 -21.04 -8.62
C LEU A 340 -1.31 -21.38 -7.14
N ASP A 341 -0.38 -22.07 -6.48
CA ASP A 341 -0.49 -22.46 -5.08
C ASP A 341 0.39 -21.53 -4.24
N TYR A 342 -0.25 -20.85 -3.29
CA TYR A 342 0.35 -19.81 -2.46
C TYR A 342 0.27 -20.19 -0.98
N GLY A 343 1.29 -19.77 -0.21
CA GLY A 343 1.28 -19.83 1.24
C GLY A 343 0.18 -18.98 1.86
N THR A 344 -0.16 -19.26 3.12
CA THR A 344 -1.09 -18.42 3.90
C THR A 344 -0.31 -17.31 4.61
N HIS A 345 -0.21 -16.14 3.98
CA HIS A 345 0.53 -14.98 4.48
C HIS A 345 -0.11 -13.67 4.00
N PRO A 346 0.01 -12.52 4.70
CA PRO A 346 -0.56 -11.26 4.23
C PRO A 346 -0.06 -10.82 2.85
N ILE A 347 1.18 -11.16 2.48
CA ILE A 347 1.75 -10.91 1.14
C ILE A 347 0.92 -11.58 0.02
N THR A 348 0.33 -12.75 0.30
CA THR A 348 -0.38 -13.58 -0.67
C THR A 348 -1.91 -13.57 -0.52
N GLU A 349 -2.46 -12.87 0.48
CA GLU A 349 -3.90 -12.87 0.78
C GLU A 349 -4.76 -12.38 -0.40
N ASP A 350 -4.39 -11.24 -0.99
CA ASP A 350 -5.11 -10.64 -2.14
C ASP A 350 -4.82 -11.35 -3.48
N PHE A 351 -3.92 -12.33 -3.55
CA PHE A 351 -3.62 -13.03 -4.81
C PHE A 351 -4.81 -13.89 -5.26
N GLY A 352 -5.51 -14.54 -4.33
CA GLY A 352 -6.85 -15.13 -4.49
C GLY A 352 -7.03 -16.19 -5.58
N ARG A 353 -7.12 -15.76 -6.84
CA ARG A 353 -7.25 -16.60 -8.06
C ARG A 353 -6.38 -16.14 -9.23
N ASN A 354 -5.52 -15.16 -8.99
CA ASN A 354 -4.51 -14.72 -9.93
C ASN A 354 -3.37 -15.74 -9.99
N TYR A 355 -2.49 -15.57 -10.98
CA TYR A 355 -1.31 -16.40 -11.17
C TYR A 355 -0.08 -15.50 -11.30
N THR A 356 1.07 -16.05 -10.92
CA THR A 356 2.37 -15.41 -11.12
C THR A 356 3.24 -16.30 -12.00
N ILE A 357 4.09 -15.66 -12.80
CA ILE A 357 4.98 -16.34 -13.75
C ILE A 357 6.40 -16.00 -13.32
N PHE A 358 7.24 -17.02 -13.20
CA PHE A 358 8.64 -16.86 -12.80
C PHE A 358 9.56 -17.38 -13.91
N PRO A 359 9.87 -16.56 -14.94
CA PRO A 359 10.81 -16.97 -15.98
C PRO A 359 12.20 -17.18 -15.37
N VAL A 360 12.73 -18.40 -15.51
CA VAL A 360 14.11 -18.74 -15.15
C VAL A 360 14.42 -18.46 -13.66
N ALA A 361 13.57 -18.93 -12.74
CA ALA A 361 13.79 -18.77 -11.30
C ALA A 361 14.58 -19.92 -10.66
N ARG A 362 15.41 -19.59 -9.67
CA ARG A 362 16.06 -20.57 -8.78
C ARG A 362 15.13 -20.97 -7.63
N PRO A 363 14.99 -22.27 -7.29
CA PRO A 363 14.34 -22.68 -6.06
C PRO A 363 15.12 -22.24 -4.82
N MET A 364 14.46 -22.38 -3.67
CA MET A 364 15.09 -22.32 -2.36
C MET A 364 14.65 -23.51 -1.49
N GLU A 365 15.43 -23.75 -0.45
CA GLU A 365 15.07 -24.56 0.71
C GLU A 365 15.03 -23.66 1.95
N TYR A 366 14.36 -24.12 3.01
CA TYR A 366 14.34 -23.43 4.29
C TYR A 366 14.40 -24.44 5.44
N ASP A 367 15.09 -24.06 6.50
CA ASP A 367 15.31 -24.83 7.72
C ASP A 367 14.81 -24.05 8.94
N THR A 368 14.44 -24.75 10.02
CA THR A 368 13.90 -24.11 11.23
C THR A 368 15.01 -23.56 12.13
N VAL A 369 15.11 -22.23 12.23
CA VAL A 369 16.03 -21.52 13.13
C VAL A 369 15.29 -21.07 14.40
N GLU A 370 15.95 -21.12 15.56
CA GLU A 370 15.36 -20.68 16.83
C GLU A 370 15.12 -19.16 16.82
N GLY A 371 13.92 -18.72 17.20
CA GLY A 371 13.52 -17.32 17.15
C GLY A 371 13.08 -16.80 15.76
N VAL A 372 13.13 -17.62 14.71
CA VAL A 372 12.66 -17.24 13.36
C VAL A 372 11.37 -17.97 12.99
N GLU A 373 10.29 -17.21 12.75
CA GLU A 373 9.09 -17.69 12.08
C GLU A 373 9.32 -17.70 10.56
N MET A 374 9.19 -18.87 9.94
CA MET A 374 9.46 -19.09 8.51
C MET A 374 8.17 -19.52 7.78
N THR A 375 7.72 -18.73 6.81
CA THR A 375 6.49 -18.96 6.04
C THR A 375 6.79 -19.07 4.55
N PRO A 376 6.75 -20.27 3.93
CA PRO A 376 6.87 -20.42 2.49
C PRO A 376 5.66 -19.83 1.75
N LEU A 377 5.92 -19.05 0.69
CA LEU A 377 4.94 -18.21 -0.01
C LEU A 377 4.53 -18.73 -1.39
N LEU A 378 5.45 -19.31 -2.15
CA LEU A 378 5.30 -19.60 -3.58
C LEU A 378 5.63 -21.07 -3.89
N PHE A 379 4.69 -21.81 -4.47
CA PHE A 379 4.86 -23.24 -4.79
C PHE A 379 4.65 -23.57 -6.28
N THR A 380 5.57 -24.35 -6.85
CA THR A 380 5.39 -25.00 -8.17
C THR A 380 4.51 -26.26 -8.07
N SER A 381 4.25 -26.94 -9.19
CA SER A 381 3.47 -28.19 -9.20
C SER A 381 4.21 -29.38 -8.59
N ASP A 382 3.47 -30.41 -8.18
CA ASP A 382 4.02 -31.73 -7.79
C ASP A 382 4.82 -32.42 -8.92
N ALA A 383 4.68 -31.96 -10.18
CA ALA A 383 5.37 -32.50 -11.35
C ALA A 383 6.66 -31.75 -11.71
N SER A 384 6.97 -30.66 -10.99
CA SER A 384 8.18 -29.84 -11.20
C SER A 384 9.45 -30.48 -10.65
N TRP A 385 10.61 -29.99 -11.09
CA TRP A 385 11.92 -30.31 -10.50
C TRP A 385 12.91 -29.15 -10.59
N ALA A 386 13.91 -29.16 -9.71
CA ALA A 386 15.08 -28.30 -9.82
C ALA A 386 16.10 -28.99 -10.75
N GLU A 387 16.31 -28.41 -11.92
CA GLU A 387 17.16 -28.90 -13.00
C GLU A 387 18.62 -28.48 -12.81
N ALA A 388 19.53 -29.45 -12.86
CA ALA A 388 20.97 -29.23 -12.73
C ALA A 388 21.70 -29.04 -14.07
N THR A 389 21.17 -29.56 -15.17
CA THR A 389 21.88 -29.68 -16.44
C THR A 389 21.26 -28.74 -17.48
N LEU A 390 21.44 -27.44 -17.26
CA LEU A 390 20.80 -26.38 -18.07
C LEU A 390 21.11 -26.48 -19.57
N GLU A 391 22.25 -27.09 -19.95
CA GLU A 391 22.65 -27.34 -21.34
C GLU A 391 21.72 -28.32 -22.11
N GLU A 392 20.87 -29.11 -21.43
CA GLU A 392 19.96 -30.08 -22.08
C GLU A 392 18.62 -29.47 -22.55
N GLY A 393 18.42 -28.16 -22.36
CA GLY A 393 17.19 -27.47 -22.74
C GLY A 393 16.95 -27.39 -24.27
N PRO A 394 15.69 -27.41 -24.73
CA PRO A 394 14.45 -27.36 -23.95
C PRO A 394 13.83 -28.74 -23.64
N ASP A 395 14.42 -29.84 -24.09
CA ASP A 395 13.88 -31.20 -23.95
C ASP A 395 14.23 -31.86 -22.58
N TRP A 396 14.28 -31.03 -21.52
CA TRP A 396 14.63 -31.44 -20.16
C TRP A 396 13.76 -32.60 -19.65
N GLN A 397 14.40 -33.57 -19.00
CA GLN A 397 13.75 -34.78 -18.46
C GLN A 397 14.35 -35.10 -17.09
N PHE A 398 13.51 -35.03 -16.05
CA PHE A 398 13.89 -35.26 -14.65
C PHE A 398 14.86 -36.45 -14.46
N ASN A 399 16.07 -36.14 -14.02
CA ASN A 399 17.14 -37.07 -13.69
C ASN A 399 17.28 -37.20 -12.17
N ALA A 400 16.79 -38.32 -11.63
CA ALA A 400 16.85 -38.63 -10.20
C ALA A 400 18.27 -38.80 -9.60
N GLU A 401 19.36 -38.68 -10.39
CA GLU A 401 20.74 -38.64 -9.87
C GLU A 401 21.27 -37.20 -9.65
N SER A 402 20.68 -36.18 -10.30
CA SER A 402 21.11 -34.76 -10.21
C SER A 402 20.04 -33.81 -9.67
N ASP A 403 18.78 -34.11 -9.96
CA ASP A 403 17.68 -33.16 -9.85
C ASP A 403 16.90 -33.33 -8.55
N ARG A 404 16.33 -32.24 -8.04
CA ARG A 404 15.47 -32.27 -6.86
C ARG A 404 13.99 -32.28 -7.29
N PRO A 405 13.21 -33.32 -7.00
CA PRO A 405 11.78 -33.33 -7.32
C PRO A 405 11.03 -32.27 -6.49
N GLY A 406 9.96 -31.74 -7.06
CA GLY A 406 9.07 -30.79 -6.42
C GLY A 406 8.02 -31.41 -5.48
N PRO A 407 7.03 -30.61 -5.03
CA PRO A 407 6.87 -29.18 -5.32
C PRO A 407 8.04 -28.35 -4.75
N LEU A 408 8.46 -27.34 -5.51
CA LEU A 408 9.58 -26.45 -5.17
C LEU A 408 9.03 -25.18 -4.53
N VAL A 409 9.80 -24.60 -3.62
CA VAL A 409 9.54 -23.26 -3.07
C VAL A 409 10.34 -22.23 -3.84
N LEU A 410 9.67 -21.19 -4.33
CA LEU A 410 10.28 -20.07 -5.08
C LEU A 410 10.33 -18.76 -4.27
N GLY A 411 9.86 -18.77 -3.02
CA GLY A 411 9.87 -17.61 -2.13
C GLY A 411 9.37 -17.96 -0.73
N VAL A 412 9.98 -17.33 0.27
CA VAL A 412 9.65 -17.44 1.70
C VAL A 412 9.56 -16.05 2.32
N ALA A 413 8.85 -15.92 3.44
CA ALA A 413 8.97 -14.80 4.37
C ALA A 413 9.57 -15.33 5.68
N ALA A 414 10.56 -14.63 6.20
CA ALA A 414 11.14 -14.87 7.52
C ALA A 414 10.82 -13.68 8.43
N ARG A 415 10.54 -13.96 9.71
CA ARG A 415 10.28 -12.95 10.75
C ARG A 415 10.99 -13.35 12.04
N ARG A 416 11.70 -12.42 12.65
CA ARG A 416 12.32 -12.56 13.97
C ARG A 416 11.66 -11.53 14.89
N GLU A 417 11.32 -11.90 16.13
CA GLU A 417 10.88 -10.92 17.12
C GLU A 417 12.11 -10.37 17.85
N LEU A 418 12.26 -9.04 17.87
CA LEU A 418 13.30 -8.40 18.67
C LEU A 418 12.99 -8.63 20.15
N SER A 419 14.00 -9.07 20.91
CA SER A 419 13.89 -9.15 22.36
C SER A 419 13.98 -7.75 22.94
N GLU A 420 12.97 -7.30 23.68
CA GLU A 420 13.04 -6.04 24.43
C GLU A 420 14.28 -6.08 25.34
N VAL A 421 15.22 -5.14 25.12
CA VAL A 421 16.39 -4.98 25.98
C VAL A 421 15.90 -4.45 27.32
N ASP A 422 16.02 -5.26 28.37
CA ASP A 422 15.49 -4.95 29.70
C ASP A 422 16.34 -3.85 30.39
N GLU A 423 16.08 -2.59 30.05
CA GLU A 423 16.72 -1.40 30.64
C GLU A 423 16.61 -1.33 32.18
N SER A 424 15.78 -2.16 32.81
CA SER A 424 15.72 -2.23 34.28
C SER A 424 16.97 -2.86 34.93
N ALA A 425 17.86 -3.44 34.13
CA ALA A 425 19.03 -4.20 34.59
C ALA A 425 20.29 -3.39 34.97
N GLU A 426 20.34 -2.06 34.81
CA GLU A 426 21.52 -1.25 35.21
C GLU A 426 21.23 -0.05 36.14
N VAL A 427 20.27 -0.18 37.06
CA VAL A 427 20.19 0.72 38.24
C VAL A 427 20.99 0.13 39.39
N THR A 428 22.32 0.31 39.35
CA THR A 428 23.18 0.03 40.52
C THR A 428 22.93 1.10 41.58
N GLU A 429 22.42 0.72 42.76
CA GLU A 429 22.14 1.68 43.85
C GLU A 429 23.41 2.45 44.27
N PRO A 430 23.37 3.79 44.38
CA PRO A 430 24.47 4.55 44.94
C PRO A 430 24.52 4.33 46.46
N ALA A 431 25.65 3.81 46.96
CA ALA A 431 25.84 3.57 48.39
C ALA A 431 25.83 4.90 49.19
N GLU A 432 25.08 4.93 50.30
CA GLU A 432 25.06 6.08 51.21
C GLU A 432 26.40 6.23 51.97
N PRO A 433 26.82 7.47 52.30
CA PRO A 433 28.09 7.73 52.99
C PRO A 433 27.97 7.64 54.52
N GLU A 434 29.00 7.10 55.18
CA GLU A 434 29.20 7.21 56.65
C GLU A 434 30.49 8.00 56.97
N ASP A 435 30.31 9.15 57.64
CA ASP A 435 31.20 9.98 58.47
C ASP A 435 32.76 9.95 58.32
N GLU A 436 33.29 11.12 57.93
CA GLU A 436 34.61 11.69 58.30
C GLU A 436 34.75 11.91 59.84
N PRO A 437 35.93 12.28 60.45
CA PRO A 437 37.12 12.93 59.86
C PRO A 437 38.52 12.53 60.43
N GLU A 438 39.61 13.13 59.87
CA GLU A 438 40.60 13.91 60.65
C GLU A 438 41.58 14.76 59.78
N THR A 439 41.27 16.07 59.68
CA THR A 439 42.09 17.31 59.83
C THR A 439 43.57 17.51 59.37
N GLU A 440 43.85 18.77 58.96
CA GLU A 440 45.16 19.51 58.94
C GLU A 440 46.32 19.04 58.03
N GLU A 441 47.06 19.87 57.27
CA GLU A 441 46.87 21.24 56.68
C GLU A 441 47.87 21.44 55.48
N PRO A 442 47.83 22.53 54.66
CA PRO A 442 48.37 22.54 53.28
C PRO A 442 49.68 23.34 53.02
N GLN A 443 50.11 23.32 51.74
CA GLN A 443 50.93 24.28 50.94
C GLN A 443 52.38 23.92 50.50
N GLU A 444 52.64 24.29 49.23
CA GLU A 444 53.91 24.73 48.57
C GLU A 444 55.19 23.87 48.67
N ASN A 445 55.72 23.44 47.51
CA ASN A 445 56.77 24.17 46.77
C ASN A 445 57.19 23.50 45.43
N GLU A 446 57.56 24.33 44.45
CA GLU A 446 58.39 24.03 43.25
C GLU A 446 59.87 24.40 43.53
N PRO A 447 60.88 24.13 42.64
CA PRO A 447 61.08 23.07 41.64
C PRO A 447 62.53 22.47 41.75
N GLU A 448 63.15 22.08 40.61
CA GLU A 448 64.56 21.66 40.37
C GLU A 448 64.95 20.22 40.84
N ALA A 449 65.28 19.27 39.94
CA ALA A 449 66.55 19.03 39.19
C ALA A 449 67.54 18.11 39.96
N SER A 450 68.44 17.30 39.36
CA SER A 450 68.88 17.07 37.97
C SER A 450 69.42 15.61 37.77
N GLU A 451 70.18 15.36 36.68
CA GLU A 451 70.90 14.12 36.29
C GLU A 451 70.05 12.97 35.67
N GLY A 452 70.45 12.30 34.57
CA GLY A 452 71.59 12.52 33.65
C GLY A 452 71.87 11.32 32.71
N VAL A 453 72.72 11.50 31.67
CA VAL A 453 73.19 10.50 30.66
C VAL A 453 72.10 10.12 29.61
N GLU A 454 72.16 10.47 28.31
CA GLU A 454 73.09 10.10 27.19
C GLU A 454 72.96 8.62 26.75
N GLU A 455 73.14 8.16 25.50
CA GLU A 455 73.61 8.63 24.16
C GLU A 455 72.95 7.68 23.11
N THR A 456 72.77 7.84 21.78
CA THR A 456 72.89 8.85 20.68
C THR A 456 72.02 8.25 19.52
N ALA A 457 71.06 8.91 18.85
CA ALA A 457 71.08 10.04 17.89
C ALA A 457 71.65 9.72 16.47
N GLU A 458 70.80 9.90 15.44
CA GLU A 458 71.04 10.48 14.08
C GLU A 458 69.65 10.48 13.36
N ASP A 459 69.00 11.58 12.97
CA ASP A 459 69.34 12.73 12.08
C ASP A 459 69.37 12.36 10.57
N VAL A 460 68.92 13.16 9.59
CA VAL A 460 68.14 14.44 9.49
C VAL A 460 67.63 14.49 8.00
N GLU A 461 66.60 15.22 7.53
CA GLU A 461 66.45 16.68 7.43
C GLU A 461 65.07 17.05 6.83
N THR A 462 64.65 18.32 6.97
CA THR A 462 63.60 18.96 6.16
C THR A 462 64.03 20.39 5.82
N PRO A 463 63.79 20.88 4.60
CA PRO A 463 63.61 22.32 4.40
C PRO A 463 62.32 22.65 3.62
N ALA A 464 61.76 23.81 3.93
CA ALA A 464 60.73 24.48 3.13
C ALA A 464 61.28 25.84 2.68
N GLU A 465 60.89 26.33 1.49
CA GLU A 465 60.68 27.76 1.19
C GLU A 465 60.08 27.95 -0.21
N THR A 466 59.47 29.12 -0.45
CA THR A 466 58.82 29.53 -1.70
C THR A 466 59.56 30.75 -2.27
N PRO A 467 59.59 30.94 -3.60
CA PRO A 467 59.07 32.21 -4.13
C PRO A 467 58.36 32.11 -5.51
N GLU A 468 57.85 33.25 -5.97
CA GLU A 468 57.11 33.49 -7.22
C GLU A 468 58.01 33.57 -8.48
N GLU A 469 57.46 33.35 -9.68
CA GLU A 469 57.29 34.38 -10.74
C GLU A 469 56.67 33.83 -12.05
N THR A 470 56.15 34.72 -12.90
CA THR A 470 55.46 34.46 -14.20
C THR A 470 56.30 34.99 -15.38
N PRO A 471 56.24 34.38 -16.58
CA PRO A 471 55.60 35.03 -17.75
C PRO A 471 54.79 34.01 -18.61
N GLU A 472 53.77 34.32 -19.42
CA GLU A 472 53.33 35.49 -20.22
C GLU A 472 53.90 35.59 -21.65
N GLU A 473 52.99 35.46 -22.65
CA GLU A 473 53.10 35.68 -24.11
C GLU A 473 54.18 34.90 -24.93
N THR A 474 54.11 34.74 -26.26
CA THR A 474 53.30 35.40 -27.33
C THR A 474 52.88 34.39 -28.43
N ALA A 475 52.03 34.80 -29.39
CA ALA A 475 51.57 34.01 -30.55
C ALA A 475 51.89 34.70 -31.91
N GLU A 476 51.85 33.95 -33.03
CA GLU A 476 51.65 34.37 -34.45
C GLU A 476 51.86 33.13 -35.38
N ASP A 477 51.37 33.01 -36.63
CA ASP A 477 50.02 33.26 -37.19
C ASP A 477 49.87 32.57 -38.59
N VAL A 478 48.65 32.53 -39.17
CA VAL A 478 48.27 32.42 -40.61
C VAL A 478 48.96 31.37 -41.54
N ASP A 479 48.17 30.47 -42.18
CA ASP A 479 47.74 30.62 -43.60
C ASP A 479 46.63 29.65 -44.05
N THR A 480 45.97 29.94 -45.19
CA THR A 480 44.90 29.13 -45.84
C THR A 480 45.25 28.90 -47.33
N PRO A 481 44.60 27.96 -48.06
CA PRO A 481 43.59 28.42 -49.03
C PRO A 481 42.43 27.43 -49.34
N GLU A 482 41.47 27.94 -50.12
CA GLU A 482 40.37 27.23 -50.81
C GLU A 482 40.94 26.44 -52.06
N ASP A 483 40.23 25.72 -52.94
CA ASP A 483 38.78 25.61 -53.26
C ASP A 483 38.47 24.36 -54.15
N VAL A 484 37.17 24.11 -54.44
CA VAL A 484 36.57 23.33 -55.59
C VAL A 484 36.93 21.84 -55.80
N ASP A 485 35.95 20.92 -55.73
CA ASP A 485 35.19 20.42 -56.92
C ASP A 485 33.98 19.50 -56.60
N THR A 486 33.02 19.35 -57.54
CA THR A 486 31.81 18.49 -57.53
C THR A 486 31.10 18.58 -58.90
N PRO A 487 30.14 17.71 -59.34
CA PRO A 487 29.59 16.47 -58.76
C PRO A 487 29.49 15.30 -59.78
N GLU A 488 28.74 14.24 -59.47
CA GLU A 488 27.97 13.46 -60.47
C GLU A 488 26.70 12.81 -59.85
N ASP A 489 25.72 12.44 -60.69
CA ASP A 489 24.31 12.14 -60.36
C ASP A 489 23.94 10.63 -60.30
N VAL A 490 22.62 10.31 -60.34
CA VAL A 490 21.99 9.02 -60.76
C VAL A 490 21.87 7.93 -59.65
N GLU A 491 20.71 7.31 -59.36
CA GLU A 491 19.32 7.44 -59.85
C GLU A 491 18.27 6.97 -58.82
N THR A 492 17.00 7.34 -59.00
CA THR A 492 15.83 6.65 -58.43
C THR A 492 14.93 6.11 -59.53
N PRO A 493 14.41 4.86 -59.41
CA PRO A 493 13.23 4.42 -60.14
C PRO A 493 12.00 4.30 -59.21
N ALA A 494 10.81 4.47 -59.78
CA ALA A 494 9.54 4.46 -59.06
C ALA A 494 8.61 3.31 -59.52
N GLU A 495 7.55 3.11 -58.72
CA GLU A 495 6.26 2.45 -59.03
C GLU A 495 6.21 1.05 -59.71
N THR A 496 5.51 0.16 -58.99
CA THR A 496 4.55 -0.88 -59.42
C THR A 496 4.21 -1.05 -60.91
N PRO A 497 3.87 -2.30 -61.28
CA PRO A 497 2.45 -2.64 -61.43
C PRO A 497 1.92 -3.63 -60.37
#